data_AF-A0A7S2YD78-F1
#
_entry.id   AF-A0A7S2YD78-F1
#
_cell.length_a   1.000
_cell.length_b   1.000
_cell.length_c   1.000
_cell.angle_alpha   90.00
_cell.angle_beta   90.00
_cell.angle_gamma   90.00
#
_symmetry.space_group_name_H-M   'P 1'
#
loop_
_entity.id
_entity.type
_entity.pdbx_description
1 polymer ?
#
loop_
_entity_poly.entity_id
_entity_poly.type
_entity_poly.pdbx_seq_one_letter_code
_entity_poly.pdbx_strand_id
1 'polypeptide(L)'
;DGPVLKLMVDTACSGVVVQPSALDQYNLPSLSTPVTSTGASGVAESTGLTEIPPFTVGNEARFGRLPAAVQEVGSLPPSIQGILGLSFLGQFHTVEFDYVDQELRMYRQAHDVPATPSHGQVVARGTMSMLGSMGVYTVPVYLGNRGPVSMIVDTGGSNTFLSWKGVSDLGLDRSSPAVSPISQPMGAMGNTQQVFSLTHRIHASSQLSFVPPGGAAHQNGNAGTGLSLSGANRLGIDIGDIPLLQMLANQGVGGILGLDVFTRCKAIRITLQGRERTLSLLA
;
A
#
# COMPACT_ATOMS: atom_id res chain seq x y z
N ASP A 1 -15.30 22.90 17.13
CA ASP A 1 -14.97 21.76 16.25
C ASP A 1 -15.25 22.14 14.82
N GLY A 2 -14.22 22.09 13.96
CA GLY A 2 -14.34 22.36 12.53
C GLY A 2 -14.91 21.16 11.76
N PRO A 3 -15.20 21.31 10.46
CA PRO A 3 -15.68 20.21 9.65
C PRO A 3 -14.59 19.13 9.50
N VAL A 4 -14.97 17.85 9.50
CA VAL A 4 -14.05 16.70 9.50
C VAL A 4 -13.96 16.07 8.12
N LEU A 5 -12.82 16.22 7.45
CA LEU A 5 -12.51 15.55 6.20
C LEU A 5 -11.98 14.13 6.48
N LYS A 6 -12.68 13.09 6.01
CA LYS A 6 -12.28 11.69 6.16
C LYS A 6 -11.54 11.23 4.92
N LEU A 7 -10.30 10.80 5.11
CA LEU A 7 -9.42 10.35 4.03
C LEU A 7 -8.99 8.90 4.28
N MET A 8 -8.88 8.11 3.22
CA MET A 8 -8.27 6.79 3.26
C MET A 8 -6.74 6.93 3.20
N VAL A 9 -6.00 6.18 4.00
CA VAL A 9 -4.54 6.20 3.96
C VAL A 9 -4.02 5.23 2.91
N ASP A 10 -3.23 5.72 1.97
CA ASP A 10 -2.78 4.95 0.81
C ASP A 10 -1.28 5.17 0.54
N THR A 11 -0.47 4.16 0.82
CA THR A 11 0.98 4.20 0.56
C THR A 11 1.37 3.99 -0.91
N ALA A 12 0.44 3.59 -1.78
CA ALA A 12 0.63 3.58 -3.23
C ALA A 12 0.18 4.89 -3.89
N CYS A 13 -0.42 5.81 -3.13
CA CYS A 13 -0.66 7.19 -3.55
C CYS A 13 0.51 8.08 -3.13
N SER A 14 1.13 8.78 -4.08
CA SER A 14 2.24 9.69 -3.78
C SER A 14 1.78 11.06 -3.26
N GLY A 15 0.55 11.48 -3.61
CA GLY A 15 -0.02 12.78 -3.28
C GLY A 15 -1.19 12.69 -2.30
N VAL A 16 -1.89 13.82 -2.13
CA VAL A 16 -3.19 13.86 -1.46
C VAL A 16 -4.23 14.05 -2.55
N VAL A 17 -5.31 13.29 -2.48
CA VAL A 17 -6.40 13.37 -3.45
C VAL A 17 -7.69 13.65 -2.69
N VAL A 18 -8.52 14.54 -3.20
CA VAL A 18 -9.87 14.76 -2.69
C VAL A 18 -10.88 14.60 -3.81
N GLN A 19 -12.07 14.12 -3.46
CA GLN A 19 -13.18 14.03 -4.39
C GLN A 19 -13.70 15.44 -4.73
N PRO A 20 -14.22 15.66 -5.94
CA PRO A 20 -14.88 16.92 -6.30
C PRO A 20 -15.98 17.34 -5.33
N SER A 21 -16.75 16.39 -4.80
CA SER A 21 -17.80 16.63 -3.79
C SER A 21 -17.27 17.29 -2.50
N ALA A 22 -15.99 17.08 -2.16
CA ALA A 22 -15.35 17.70 -1.01
C ALA A 22 -15.08 19.20 -1.22
N LEU A 23 -14.94 19.67 -2.46
CA LEU A 23 -14.71 21.10 -2.71
C LEU A 23 -15.91 21.91 -2.26
N ASP A 24 -17.10 21.50 -2.67
CA ASP A 24 -18.35 22.19 -2.32
C ASP A 24 -18.67 22.01 -0.83
N GLN A 25 -18.54 20.78 -0.31
CA GLN A 25 -18.87 20.46 1.08
C GLN A 25 -18.03 21.25 2.10
N TYR A 26 -16.74 21.48 1.80
CA TYR A 26 -15.80 22.14 2.71
C TYR A 26 -15.37 23.53 2.23
N ASN A 27 -15.98 24.04 1.16
CA ASN A 27 -15.66 25.33 0.53
C ASN A 27 -14.15 25.47 0.24
N LEU A 28 -13.56 24.43 -0.36
CA LEU A 28 -12.14 24.40 -0.70
C LEU A 28 -11.88 25.20 -2.00
N PRO A 29 -10.75 25.93 -2.09
CA PRO A 29 -10.43 26.72 -3.27
C PRO A 29 -10.10 25.80 -4.47
N SER A 30 -10.66 26.08 -5.64
CA SER A 30 -10.19 25.47 -6.89
C SER A 30 -9.04 26.29 -7.46
N LEU A 31 -7.91 25.64 -7.71
CA LEU A 31 -6.69 26.25 -8.25
C LEU A 31 -6.56 25.88 -9.73
N SER A 32 -6.20 26.87 -10.56
CA SER A 32 -6.12 26.72 -12.02
C SER A 32 -4.87 26.00 -12.52
N THR A 33 -3.98 25.59 -11.62
CA THR A 33 -2.74 24.88 -11.99
C THR A 33 -3.09 23.44 -12.39
N PRO A 34 -2.83 23.04 -13.65
CA PRO A 34 -3.08 21.66 -14.06
C PRO A 34 -2.11 20.72 -13.34
N VAL A 35 -2.63 19.63 -12.80
CA VAL A 35 -1.83 18.55 -12.20
C VAL A 35 -2.17 17.25 -12.90
N THR A 36 -1.13 16.49 -13.25
CA THR A 36 -1.29 15.19 -13.88
C THR A 36 -1.17 14.10 -12.82
N SER A 37 -2.16 13.20 -12.77
CA SER A 37 -2.17 12.04 -11.86
C SER A 37 -2.15 10.76 -12.69
N THR A 38 -1.29 9.80 -12.34
CA THR A 38 -1.28 8.46 -12.96
C THR A 38 -1.88 7.47 -11.99
N GLY A 39 -3.10 7.04 -12.29
CA GLY A 39 -3.80 6.04 -11.49
C GLY A 39 -3.36 4.61 -11.81
N ALA A 40 -4.06 3.64 -11.22
CA ALA A 40 -3.77 2.22 -11.41
C ALA A 40 -3.99 1.73 -12.87
N SER A 41 -4.68 2.52 -13.69
CA SER A 41 -4.80 2.32 -15.14
C SER A 41 -3.55 2.63 -15.93
N GLY A 42 -2.52 3.23 -15.31
CA GLY A 42 -1.34 3.70 -16.02
C GLY A 42 -1.61 4.90 -16.93
N VAL A 43 -2.85 5.39 -17.00
CA VAL A 43 -3.20 6.59 -17.77
C VAL A 43 -2.97 7.81 -16.89
N ALA A 44 -2.22 8.76 -17.44
CA ALA A 44 -2.03 10.07 -16.88
C ALA A 44 -3.24 10.95 -17.19
N GLU A 45 -4.00 11.35 -16.18
CA GLU A 45 -5.18 12.21 -16.32
C GLU A 45 -4.92 13.61 -15.77
N SER A 46 -5.43 14.61 -16.48
CA SER A 46 -5.45 15.98 -15.98
C SER A 46 -6.48 16.09 -14.86
N THR A 47 -6.01 16.46 -13.68
CA THR A 47 -6.82 16.63 -12.47
C THR A 47 -6.84 18.10 -12.06
N GLY A 48 -7.88 18.50 -11.32
CA GLY A 48 -7.90 19.81 -10.68
C GLY A 48 -6.91 19.87 -9.52
N LEU A 49 -6.61 21.06 -9.05
CA LEU A 49 -5.81 21.26 -7.85
C LEU A 49 -6.64 22.04 -6.83
N THR A 50 -6.54 21.67 -5.56
CA THR A 50 -7.08 22.42 -4.44
C THR A 50 -6.05 22.49 -3.31
N GLU A 51 -6.40 23.19 -2.26
CA GLU A 51 -5.57 23.30 -1.07
C GLU A 51 -6.43 23.17 0.18
N ILE A 52 -6.11 22.18 1.00
CA ILE A 52 -6.74 22.00 2.31
C ILE A 52 -6.19 23.11 3.22
N PRO A 53 -7.06 23.93 3.86
CA PRO A 53 -6.64 24.99 4.78
C PRO A 53 -5.95 24.37 6.01
N PRO A 54 -5.28 25.18 6.86
CA PRO A 54 -4.64 24.67 8.08
C PRO A 54 -5.59 23.78 8.89
N PHE A 55 -5.16 22.57 9.18
CA PHE A 55 -5.98 21.51 9.75
C PHE A 55 -5.30 20.86 10.95
N THR A 56 -6.00 19.93 11.58
CA THR A 56 -5.48 19.12 12.69
C THR A 56 -5.67 17.65 12.36
N VAL A 57 -4.77 16.80 12.83
CA VAL A 57 -4.92 15.35 12.75
C VAL A 57 -4.78 14.76 14.15
N GLY A 58 -5.76 13.94 14.55
CA GLY A 58 -5.87 13.45 15.92
C GLY A 58 -6.05 14.60 16.90
N ASN A 59 -5.41 14.49 18.07
CA ASN A 59 -5.70 15.36 19.20
C ASN A 59 -4.84 16.63 19.28
N GLU A 60 -3.69 16.72 18.60
CA GLU A 60 -2.68 17.72 19.02
C GLU A 60 -1.86 18.39 17.91
N ALA A 61 -1.74 17.81 16.72
CA ALA A 61 -0.85 18.35 15.69
C ALA A 61 -1.61 19.27 14.71
N ARG A 62 -1.30 20.58 14.74
CA ARG A 62 -1.73 21.53 13.70
C ARG A 62 -0.78 21.45 12.51
N PHE A 63 -1.36 21.32 11.32
CA PHE A 63 -0.65 21.32 10.05
C PHE A 63 -0.95 22.60 9.27
N GLY A 64 -0.02 22.98 8.41
CA GLY A 64 -0.21 24.08 7.47
C GLY A 64 -1.21 23.72 6.38
N ARG A 65 -1.23 24.53 5.32
CA ARG A 65 -1.97 24.22 4.11
C ARG A 65 -1.39 22.97 3.44
N LEU A 66 -2.25 22.14 2.84
CA LEU A 66 -1.85 20.90 2.18
C LEU A 66 -2.44 20.87 0.75
N PRO A 67 -1.60 20.91 -0.30
CA PRO A 67 -2.09 20.78 -1.67
C PRO A 67 -2.70 19.39 -1.90
N ALA A 68 -3.80 19.34 -2.63
CA ALA A 68 -4.48 18.09 -2.97
C ALA A 68 -4.97 18.12 -4.42
N ALA A 69 -4.75 17.03 -5.14
CA ALA A 69 -5.36 16.83 -6.46
C ALA A 69 -6.86 16.59 -6.30
N VAL A 70 -7.65 17.07 -7.25
CA VAL A 70 -9.10 16.91 -7.29
C VAL A 70 -9.41 15.87 -8.36
N GLN A 71 -9.83 14.69 -7.92
CA GLN A 71 -10.07 13.55 -8.80
C GLN A 71 -11.23 12.70 -8.28
N GLU A 72 -12.09 12.24 -9.19
CA GLU A 72 -13.08 11.22 -8.87
C GLU A 72 -12.39 9.89 -8.63
N VAL A 73 -12.53 9.35 -7.41
CA VAL A 73 -12.02 8.02 -7.06
C VAL A 73 -13.23 7.10 -6.95
N GLY A 74 -13.60 6.48 -8.06
CA GLY A 74 -14.88 5.78 -8.24
C GLY A 74 -15.13 4.55 -7.35
N SER A 75 -14.16 4.16 -6.52
CA SER A 75 -14.24 3.01 -5.63
C SER A 75 -14.22 3.36 -4.14
N LEU A 76 -14.11 4.64 -3.78
CA LEU A 76 -14.15 5.02 -2.37
C LEU A 76 -15.58 4.92 -1.83
N PRO A 77 -15.78 4.45 -0.60
CA PRO A 77 -17.07 4.55 0.07
C PRO A 77 -17.54 6.01 0.12
N PRO A 78 -18.85 6.31 0.02
CA PRO A 78 -19.36 7.68 0.06
C PRO A 78 -18.97 8.48 1.33
N SER A 79 -18.62 7.77 2.41
CA SER A 79 -18.15 8.37 3.66
C SER A 79 -16.69 8.82 3.64
N ILE A 80 -15.91 8.44 2.62
CA ILE A 80 -14.51 8.79 2.44
C ILE A 80 -14.40 9.83 1.32
N GLN A 81 -13.86 11.00 1.65
CA GLN A 81 -13.80 12.16 0.75
C GLN A 81 -12.49 12.25 -0.03
N GLY A 82 -11.58 11.29 0.12
CA GLY A 82 -10.30 11.32 -0.57
C GLY A 82 -9.28 10.34 -0.03
N ILE A 83 -8.03 10.55 -0.43
CA ILE A 83 -6.86 9.73 -0.15
C ILE A 83 -5.76 10.59 0.46
N LEU A 84 -5.14 10.09 1.52
CA LEU A 84 -3.97 10.64 2.19
C LEU A 84 -2.74 9.79 1.82
N GLY A 85 -1.93 10.28 0.88
CA GLY A 85 -0.75 9.56 0.40
C GLY A 85 0.58 10.02 0.99
N LEU A 86 1.66 9.55 0.37
CA LEU A 86 3.03 9.64 0.86
C LEU A 86 3.58 11.06 0.98
N SER A 87 3.06 12.05 0.24
CA SER A 87 3.46 13.45 0.41
C SER A 87 3.14 14.00 1.80
N PHE A 88 2.07 13.49 2.42
CA PHE A 88 1.73 13.79 3.81
C PHE A 88 2.40 12.81 4.77
N LEU A 89 2.25 11.50 4.53
CA LEU A 89 2.78 10.46 5.43
C LEU A 89 4.30 10.53 5.59
N GLY A 90 5.01 10.92 4.53
CA GLY A 90 6.47 11.11 4.51
C GLY A 90 6.97 12.22 5.42
N GLN A 91 6.10 13.06 6.00
CA GLN A 91 6.46 14.05 7.02
C GLN A 91 6.74 13.41 8.39
N PHE A 92 6.37 12.14 8.57
CA PHE A 92 6.61 11.38 9.80
C PHE A 92 7.76 10.40 9.61
N HIS A 93 8.51 10.16 10.67
CA HIS A 93 9.53 9.13 10.69
C HIS A 93 8.91 7.74 10.52
N THR A 94 7.83 7.48 11.27
CA THR A 94 7.15 6.18 11.28
C THR A 94 5.64 6.36 11.29
N VAL A 95 4.94 5.54 10.50
CA VAL A 95 3.48 5.40 10.50
C VAL A 95 3.15 3.96 10.89
N GLU A 96 2.25 3.79 11.85
CA GLU A 96 1.80 2.50 12.34
C GLU A 96 0.29 2.40 12.22
N PHE A 97 -0.17 1.33 11.59
CA PHE A 97 -1.58 0.96 11.52
C PHE A 97 -1.80 -0.11 12.57
N ASP A 98 -2.55 0.24 13.61
CA ASP A 98 -2.95 -0.67 14.66
C ASP A 98 -4.37 -1.15 14.40
N TYR A 99 -4.50 -2.40 13.96
CA TYR A 99 -5.80 -2.99 13.64
C TYR A 99 -6.54 -3.51 14.88
N VAL A 100 -5.84 -3.67 16.01
CA VAL A 100 -6.45 -4.09 17.27
C VAL A 100 -7.16 -2.91 17.92
N ASP A 101 -6.45 -1.79 18.08
CA ASP A 101 -7.00 -0.57 18.68
C ASP A 101 -7.73 0.33 17.66
N GLN A 102 -7.64 0.00 16.37
CA GLN A 102 -8.19 0.78 15.25
C GLN A 102 -7.61 2.21 15.18
N GLU A 103 -6.31 2.31 15.44
CA GLU A 103 -5.59 3.58 15.49
C GLU A 103 -4.57 3.70 14.35
N LEU A 104 -4.45 4.91 13.81
CA LEU A 104 -3.31 5.32 13.00
C LEU A 104 -2.38 6.15 13.88
N ARG A 105 -1.18 5.63 14.16
CA ARG A 105 -0.16 6.34 14.93
C ARG A 105 0.92 6.88 14.00
N MET A 106 1.25 8.15 14.15
CA MET A 106 2.23 8.82 13.31
C MET A 106 3.27 9.51 14.18
N TYR A 107 4.51 9.02 14.10
CA TYR A 107 5.62 9.45 14.94
C TYR A 107 6.52 10.38 14.14
N ARG A 108 6.67 11.63 14.60
CA ARG A 108 7.46 12.64 13.86
C ARG A 108 8.95 12.33 13.92
N GLN A 109 9.46 11.92 15.07
CA GLN A 109 10.87 11.67 15.30
C GLN A 109 11.13 10.20 15.63
N ALA A 110 12.36 9.75 15.37
CA ALA A 110 12.77 8.37 15.67
C ALA A 110 12.65 8.02 17.16
N HIS A 111 12.90 8.98 18.05
CA HIS A 111 12.81 8.78 19.50
C HIS A 111 11.38 8.71 20.03
N ASP A 112 10.40 9.15 19.25
CA ASP A 112 8.98 9.04 19.60
C ASP A 112 8.46 7.61 19.37
N VAL A 113 9.15 6.83 18.54
CA VAL A 113 8.72 5.48 18.15
C VAL A 113 8.93 4.53 19.34
N PRO A 114 7.87 3.86 19.83
CA PRO A 114 8.01 2.88 20.90
C PRO A 114 8.97 1.75 20.49
N ALA A 115 9.95 1.50 21.36
CA ALA A 115 10.94 0.44 21.16
C ALA A 115 10.27 -0.93 21.03
N THR A 116 9.24 -1.17 21.83
CA THR A 116 8.36 -2.32 21.71
C THR A 116 7.08 -1.90 20.99
N PRO A 117 6.66 -2.63 19.95
CA PRO A 117 5.39 -2.36 19.32
C PRO A 117 4.21 -2.55 20.26
N SER A 118 3.17 -1.77 20.03
CA SER A 118 1.96 -1.75 20.85
C SER A 118 1.27 -3.11 20.87
N HIS A 119 1.30 -3.83 19.74
CA HIS A 119 0.76 -5.19 19.62
C HIS A 119 1.67 -6.11 18.82
N GLY A 120 1.77 -7.35 19.30
CA GLY A 120 2.38 -8.46 18.59
C GLY A 120 3.91 -8.43 18.56
N GLN A 121 4.47 -9.48 17.98
CA GLN A 121 5.90 -9.59 17.69
C GLN A 121 6.14 -9.32 16.21
N VAL A 122 7.31 -8.78 15.88
CA VAL A 122 7.71 -8.62 14.47
C VAL A 122 7.85 -10.00 13.83
N VAL A 123 6.90 -10.35 12.98
CA VAL A 123 6.89 -11.62 12.25
C VAL A 123 7.54 -11.49 10.88
N ALA A 124 7.55 -10.30 10.27
CA ALA A 124 8.32 -10.06 9.04
C ALA A 124 8.85 -8.63 9.03
N ARG A 125 10.10 -8.43 8.63
CA ARG A 125 10.69 -7.09 8.44
C ARG A 125 11.52 -7.04 7.16
N GLY A 126 11.28 -6.01 6.36
CA GLY A 126 11.93 -5.81 5.07
C GLY A 126 12.35 -4.37 4.85
N THR A 127 13.47 -4.17 4.16
CA THR A 127 13.90 -2.86 3.68
C THR A 127 13.10 -2.49 2.44
N MET A 128 12.56 -1.28 2.43
CA MET A 128 11.80 -0.73 1.32
C MET A 128 12.70 0.10 0.40
N SER A 129 12.41 0.06 -0.90
CA SER A 129 13.04 0.87 -1.93
C SER A 129 12.03 1.85 -2.51
N MET A 130 12.44 3.11 -2.72
CA MET A 130 11.56 4.10 -3.35
C MET A 130 11.64 3.96 -4.88
N LEU A 131 10.48 3.84 -5.50
CA LEU A 131 10.32 3.85 -6.94
C LEU A 131 10.25 5.31 -7.41
N GLY A 132 11.41 5.87 -7.80
CA GLY A 132 11.54 7.30 -8.08
C GLY A 132 10.56 7.85 -9.13
N SER A 133 10.16 7.04 -10.12
CA SER A 133 9.21 7.47 -11.16
C SER A 133 7.80 7.76 -10.65
N MET A 134 7.42 7.20 -9.49
CA MET A 134 6.07 7.34 -8.94
C MET A 134 6.05 7.87 -7.50
N GLY A 135 7.20 7.87 -6.82
CA GLY A 135 7.28 8.30 -5.42
C GLY A 135 6.64 7.32 -4.43
N VAL A 136 6.48 6.04 -4.81
CA VAL A 136 5.92 4.97 -3.97
C VAL A 136 7.02 4.01 -3.48
N TYR A 137 6.72 3.20 -2.47
CA TYR A 137 7.66 2.22 -1.94
C TYR A 137 7.38 0.81 -2.47
N THR A 138 8.44 0.06 -2.73
CA THR A 138 8.40 -1.38 -2.94
C THR A 138 9.15 -2.12 -1.85
N VAL A 139 8.76 -3.37 -1.62
CA VAL A 139 9.43 -4.30 -0.70
C VAL A 139 9.66 -5.63 -1.43
N PRO A 140 10.81 -6.31 -1.25
CA PRO A 140 10.98 -7.67 -1.73
C PRO A 140 10.07 -8.62 -0.95
N VAL A 141 9.30 -9.45 -1.65
CA VAL A 141 8.38 -10.41 -1.06
C VAL A 141 8.74 -11.83 -1.51
N TYR A 142 8.88 -12.71 -0.54
CA TYR A 142 9.03 -14.15 -0.75
C TYR A 142 7.74 -14.86 -0.34
N LEU A 143 7.26 -15.76 -1.19
CA LEU A 143 6.10 -16.62 -0.93
C LEU A 143 6.58 -18.06 -0.74
N GLY A 144 6.67 -18.49 0.50
CA GLY A 144 7.39 -19.70 0.88
C GLY A 144 8.85 -19.60 0.48
N ASN A 145 9.32 -20.56 -0.32
CA ASN A 145 10.70 -20.61 -0.79
C ASN A 145 10.91 -19.97 -2.19
N ARG A 146 9.96 -19.15 -2.66
CA ARG A 146 9.96 -18.53 -3.99
C ARG A 146 10.07 -17.01 -3.89
N GLY A 147 10.77 -16.40 -4.82
CA GLY A 147 10.98 -14.95 -4.90
C GLY A 147 12.46 -14.54 -4.90
N PRO A 148 12.77 -13.25 -4.74
CA PRO A 148 11.83 -12.19 -4.37
C PRO A 148 11.01 -11.66 -5.55
N VAL A 149 9.77 -11.28 -5.28
CA VAL A 149 8.99 -10.36 -6.12
C VAL A 149 9.09 -8.96 -5.52
N SER A 150 9.46 -7.96 -6.30
CA SER A 150 9.37 -6.56 -5.85
C SER A 150 7.92 -6.11 -5.92
N MET A 151 7.31 -5.82 -4.77
CA MET A 151 5.89 -5.47 -4.67
C MET A 151 5.69 -4.06 -4.12
N ILE A 152 4.77 -3.28 -4.71
CA ILE A 152 4.36 -1.97 -4.18
C ILE A 152 3.66 -2.17 -2.84
N VAL A 153 4.01 -1.37 -1.83
CA VAL A 153 3.30 -1.36 -0.55
C VAL A 153 2.05 -0.50 -0.69
N ASP A 154 0.87 -1.12 -0.63
CA ASP A 154 -0.41 -0.45 -0.94
C ASP A 154 -1.44 -0.67 0.17
N THR A 155 -1.56 0.31 1.08
CA THR A 155 -2.59 0.29 2.12
C THR A 155 -3.97 0.73 1.63
N GLY A 156 -4.10 1.26 0.41
CA GLY A 156 -5.37 1.61 -0.21
C GLY A 156 -6.01 0.46 -0.99
N GLY A 157 -5.20 -0.47 -1.48
CA GLY A 157 -5.61 -1.67 -2.21
C GLY A 157 -6.13 -2.77 -1.30
N SER A 158 -7.33 -3.28 -1.58
CA SER A 158 -7.94 -4.34 -0.75
C SER A 158 -7.26 -5.70 -0.90
N ASN A 159 -6.78 -6.01 -2.11
CA ASN A 159 -6.24 -7.33 -2.45
C ASN A 159 -4.78 -7.23 -2.89
N THR A 160 -4.07 -8.33 -2.74
CA THR A 160 -2.71 -8.50 -3.26
C THR A 160 -2.76 -9.01 -4.69
N PHE A 161 -1.93 -8.42 -5.56
CA PHE A 161 -1.90 -8.72 -6.99
C PHE A 161 -0.51 -9.03 -7.51
N LEU A 162 -0.43 -9.84 -8.56
CA LEU A 162 0.78 -10.10 -9.33
C LEU A 162 0.54 -9.84 -10.82
N SER A 163 1.57 -9.33 -11.48
CA SER A 163 1.68 -9.42 -12.94
C SER A 163 2.27 -10.77 -13.33
N TRP A 164 2.20 -11.12 -14.62
CA TRP A 164 2.89 -12.31 -15.14
C TRP A 164 4.41 -12.25 -14.95
N LYS A 165 5.00 -11.05 -14.90
CA LYS A 165 6.39 -10.89 -14.49
C LYS A 165 6.58 -11.34 -13.03
N GLY A 166 5.74 -10.89 -12.11
CA GLY A 166 5.83 -11.30 -10.70
C GLY A 166 5.65 -12.81 -10.51
N VAL A 167 4.78 -13.44 -11.32
CA VAL A 167 4.65 -14.92 -11.36
C VAL A 167 5.96 -15.58 -11.83
N SER A 168 6.59 -15.04 -12.88
CA SER A 168 7.90 -15.50 -13.35
C SER A 168 9.00 -15.34 -12.29
N ASP A 169 9.00 -14.22 -11.55
CA ASP A 169 9.93 -13.95 -10.45
C ASP A 169 9.78 -14.97 -9.28
N LEU A 170 8.63 -15.65 -9.18
CA LEU A 170 8.41 -16.78 -8.26
C LEU A 170 8.86 -18.15 -8.84
N GLY A 171 9.43 -18.18 -10.05
CA GLY A 171 9.75 -19.40 -10.77
C GLY A 171 8.49 -20.21 -11.11
N LEU A 172 7.40 -19.52 -11.46
CA LEU A 172 6.12 -20.09 -11.86
C LEU A 172 5.74 -19.57 -13.26
N ASP A 173 4.80 -20.26 -13.88
CA ASP A 173 4.20 -19.89 -15.16
C ASP A 173 2.70 -20.25 -15.19
N ARG A 174 2.05 -19.99 -16.32
CA ARG A 174 0.62 -20.31 -16.54
C ARG A 174 0.30 -21.80 -16.38
N SER A 175 1.27 -22.69 -16.61
CA SER A 175 1.07 -24.13 -16.54
C SER A 175 1.33 -24.71 -15.15
N SER A 176 1.86 -23.89 -14.25
CA SER A 176 2.27 -24.34 -12.93
C SER A 176 1.06 -24.78 -12.09
N PRO A 177 1.10 -25.92 -11.37
CA PRO A 177 -0.03 -26.42 -10.59
C PRO A 177 -0.54 -25.48 -9.49
N ALA A 178 0.29 -24.53 -9.07
CA ALA A 178 -0.08 -23.52 -8.08
C ALA A 178 -0.92 -22.36 -8.67
N VAL A 179 -0.97 -22.23 -10.00
CA VAL A 179 -1.66 -21.16 -10.73
C VAL A 179 -2.95 -21.74 -11.31
N SER A 180 -4.09 -21.15 -10.94
CA SER A 180 -5.41 -21.58 -11.41
C SER A 180 -6.15 -20.43 -12.09
N PRO A 181 -6.84 -20.64 -13.22
CA PRO A 181 -7.73 -19.63 -13.79
C PRO A 181 -8.82 -19.21 -12.80
N ILE A 182 -9.25 -17.95 -12.84
CA ILE A 182 -10.42 -17.49 -12.08
C ILE A 182 -11.63 -17.40 -13.00
N SER A 183 -12.76 -17.94 -12.54
CA SER A 183 -14.04 -17.92 -13.28
C SER A 183 -14.85 -16.64 -13.04
N GLN A 184 -14.53 -15.90 -11.99
CA GLN A 184 -15.16 -14.61 -11.64
C GLN A 184 -14.06 -13.63 -11.22
N PRO A 185 -13.73 -12.62 -12.05
CA PRO A 185 -12.77 -11.60 -11.66
C PRO A 185 -13.35 -10.78 -10.51
N MET A 186 -12.65 -10.73 -9.37
CA MET A 186 -12.96 -9.80 -8.29
C MET A 186 -12.29 -8.46 -8.59
N GLY A 187 -13.05 -7.38 -8.68
CA GLY A 187 -12.50 -6.04 -8.91
C GLY A 187 -11.54 -5.60 -7.80
N ALA A 188 -10.57 -4.76 -8.15
CA ALA A 188 -9.75 -4.06 -7.15
C ALA A 188 -10.44 -2.77 -6.70
N MET A 189 -10.38 -2.48 -5.41
CA MET A 189 -10.75 -1.16 -4.88
C MET A 189 -9.67 -0.16 -5.34
N GLY A 190 -10.06 0.86 -6.08
CA GLY A 190 -9.17 1.92 -6.61
C GLY A 190 -9.51 2.34 -8.04
N ASN A 191 -10.38 1.62 -8.75
CA ASN A 191 -10.68 1.90 -10.16
C ASN A 191 -12.13 1.59 -10.54
N THR A 192 -12.64 2.29 -11.55
CA THR A 192 -13.82 1.83 -12.30
C THR A 192 -13.52 0.43 -12.82
N GLN A 193 -14.52 -0.45 -12.83
CA GLN A 193 -14.40 -1.92 -12.96
C GLN A 193 -13.73 -2.45 -14.26
N GLN A 194 -13.11 -1.61 -15.08
CA GLN A 194 -12.66 -1.94 -16.44
C GLN A 194 -11.14 -2.10 -16.63
N VAL A 195 -10.31 -1.92 -15.60
CA VAL A 195 -8.87 -1.71 -15.83
C VAL A 195 -7.98 -2.94 -15.61
N PHE A 196 -8.38 -3.90 -14.79
CA PHE A 196 -7.57 -5.10 -14.53
C PHE A 196 -8.15 -6.32 -15.21
N SER A 197 -7.40 -6.89 -16.16
CA SER A 197 -7.69 -8.21 -16.72
C SER A 197 -7.11 -9.28 -15.78
N LEU A 198 -7.80 -9.52 -14.66
CA LEU A 198 -7.47 -10.60 -13.75
C LEU A 198 -7.93 -11.92 -14.36
N THR A 199 -6.99 -12.85 -14.53
CA THR A 199 -7.24 -14.10 -15.28
C THR A 199 -6.93 -15.34 -14.47
N HIS A 200 -6.01 -15.25 -13.51
CA HIS A 200 -5.55 -16.39 -12.71
C HIS A 200 -5.39 -15.99 -11.26
N ARG A 201 -5.14 -16.97 -10.40
CA ARG A 201 -4.88 -16.81 -8.98
C ARG A 201 -3.84 -17.83 -8.52
N ILE A 202 -3.02 -17.44 -7.56
CA ILE A 202 -2.26 -18.39 -6.73
C ILE A 202 -2.82 -18.38 -5.32
N HIS A 203 -2.80 -19.55 -4.67
CA HIS A 203 -3.10 -19.66 -3.25
C HIS A 203 -1.81 -19.85 -2.47
N ALA A 204 -1.29 -18.78 -1.89
CA ALA A 204 -0.10 -18.84 -1.05
C ALA A 204 -0.43 -19.63 0.23
N SER A 205 0.22 -20.78 0.41
CA SER A 205 -0.16 -21.80 1.39
C SER A 205 0.79 -21.94 2.59
N SER A 206 1.93 -21.27 2.56
CA SER A 206 2.96 -21.40 3.59
C SER A 206 3.17 -20.09 4.35
N GLN A 207 3.93 -19.18 3.78
CA GLN A 207 4.47 -18.04 4.50
C GLN A 207 4.79 -16.89 3.56
N LEU A 208 4.66 -15.67 4.07
CA LEU A 208 5.17 -14.46 3.45
C LEU A 208 6.37 -13.94 4.25
N SER A 209 7.48 -13.66 3.58
CA SER A 209 8.68 -13.05 4.19
C SER A 209 9.18 -11.90 3.33
N PHE A 210 9.94 -10.99 3.95
CA PHE A 210 10.64 -9.93 3.22
C PHE A 210 12.14 -10.16 3.08
N VAL A 211 12.63 -11.31 3.57
CA VAL A 211 14.03 -11.72 3.45
C VAL A 211 14.12 -13.12 2.84
N PRO A 212 15.25 -13.46 2.18
CA PRO A 212 15.42 -14.78 1.60
C PRO A 212 15.27 -15.90 2.64
N PRO A 213 14.62 -17.04 2.30
CA PRO A 213 14.57 -18.21 3.15
C PRO A 213 15.98 -18.67 3.54
N GLY A 214 16.23 -18.90 4.83
CA GLY A 214 17.52 -19.34 5.34
C GLY A 214 18.64 -18.28 5.31
N GLY A 215 18.35 -17.03 4.95
CA GLY A 215 19.32 -15.94 4.98
C GLY A 215 19.79 -15.56 6.39
N ALA A 216 20.96 -14.92 6.49
CA ALA A 216 21.56 -14.49 7.77
C ALA A 216 20.63 -13.59 8.61
N ALA A 217 19.72 -12.84 7.96
CA ALA A 217 18.73 -12.01 8.64
C ALA A 217 17.69 -12.82 9.44
N HIS A 218 17.38 -14.06 9.04
CA HIS A 218 16.57 -14.98 9.84
C HIS A 218 17.35 -15.51 11.05
N GLN A 219 18.66 -15.74 10.90
CA GLN A 219 19.51 -16.30 11.96
C GLN A 219 19.73 -15.30 13.11
N ASN A 220 19.71 -14.00 12.82
CA ASN A 220 19.88 -12.95 13.82
C ASN A 220 18.56 -12.48 14.48
N GLY A 221 17.43 -13.13 14.19
CA GLY A 221 16.11 -12.79 14.77
C GLY A 221 15.49 -11.46 14.30
N ASN A 222 16.24 -10.62 13.60
CA ASN A 222 15.82 -9.27 13.21
C ASN A 222 14.77 -9.23 12.08
N ALA A 223 14.66 -10.28 11.27
CA ALA A 223 13.72 -10.34 10.14
C ALA A 223 12.34 -10.91 10.51
N GLY A 224 12.20 -11.50 11.70
CA GLY A 224 11.03 -12.30 12.08
C GLY A 224 11.03 -13.70 11.44
N THR A 225 10.05 -14.52 11.82
CA THR A 225 9.91 -15.90 11.30
C THR A 225 9.31 -15.96 9.91
N GLY A 226 8.66 -14.89 9.44
CA GLY A 226 7.73 -14.75 8.32
C GLY A 226 6.27 -14.81 8.77
N LEU A 227 5.37 -14.11 8.07
CA LEU A 227 3.92 -14.14 8.31
C LEU A 227 3.33 -15.47 7.83
N SER A 228 2.77 -16.26 8.74
CA SER A 228 2.09 -17.51 8.38
C SER A 228 0.86 -17.24 7.51
N LEU A 229 0.79 -17.91 6.35
CA LEU A 229 -0.36 -17.89 5.46
C LEU A 229 -1.15 -19.21 5.50
N SER A 230 -0.75 -20.12 6.40
CA SER A 230 -1.42 -21.40 6.61
C SER A 230 -2.77 -21.24 7.31
N GLY A 231 -3.72 -22.14 7.01
CA GLY A 231 -5.06 -22.14 7.60
C GLY A 231 -6.19 -22.20 6.56
N ALA A 232 -7.44 -22.12 7.03
CA ALA A 232 -8.64 -22.20 6.20
C ALA A 232 -8.73 -21.04 5.19
N ASN A 233 -8.13 -19.88 5.50
CA ASN A 233 -8.14 -18.69 4.67
C ASN A 233 -6.77 -18.47 4.02
N ARG A 234 -6.35 -19.37 3.14
CA ARG A 234 -5.14 -19.18 2.32
C ARG A 234 -5.21 -17.84 1.59
N LEU A 235 -4.10 -17.13 1.49
CA LEU A 235 -4.05 -15.86 0.77
C LEU A 235 -4.18 -16.13 -0.73
N GLY A 236 -5.30 -15.73 -1.30
CA GLY A 236 -5.50 -15.72 -2.75
C GLY A 236 -4.85 -14.47 -3.32
N ILE A 237 -3.88 -14.64 -4.21
CA ILE A 237 -3.22 -13.53 -4.90
C ILE A 237 -3.65 -13.59 -6.36
N ASP A 238 -4.33 -12.54 -6.81
CA ASP A 238 -4.83 -12.46 -8.18
C ASP A 238 -3.73 -12.08 -9.15
N ILE A 239 -3.80 -12.69 -10.33
CA ILE A 239 -2.83 -12.54 -11.41
C ILE A 239 -3.55 -11.98 -12.62
N GLY A 240 -2.97 -10.92 -13.19
CA GLY A 240 -3.54 -10.32 -14.37
C GLY A 240 -2.61 -9.38 -15.12
N ASP A 241 -3.15 -8.88 -16.22
CA ASP A 241 -2.58 -7.78 -16.96
C ASP A 241 -3.01 -6.48 -16.28
N ILE A 242 -2.13 -5.96 -15.44
CA ILE A 242 -2.33 -4.75 -14.64
C ILE A 242 -1.49 -3.65 -15.29
N PRO A 243 -2.10 -2.64 -15.95
CA PRO A 243 -1.38 -1.65 -16.73
C PRO A 243 -0.25 -0.95 -15.95
N LEU A 244 -0.53 -0.58 -14.69
CA LEU A 244 0.48 -0.02 -13.79
C LEU A 244 1.71 -0.95 -13.65
N LEU A 245 1.50 -2.24 -13.39
CA LEU A 245 2.61 -3.19 -13.24
C LEU A 245 3.32 -3.47 -14.57
N GLN A 246 2.62 -3.40 -15.70
CA GLN A 246 3.25 -3.51 -17.03
C GLN A 246 4.20 -2.33 -17.29
N MET A 247 3.77 -1.10 -16.97
CA MET A 247 4.60 0.09 -17.06
C MET A 247 5.84 0.00 -16.14
N LEU A 248 5.68 -0.60 -14.96
CA LEU A 248 6.75 -0.72 -13.97
C LEU A 248 7.58 -2.01 -14.09
N ALA A 249 7.28 -2.90 -15.03
CA ALA A 249 7.95 -4.18 -15.19
C ALA A 249 9.46 -4.01 -15.43
N ASN A 250 9.85 -2.98 -16.19
CA ASN A 250 11.26 -2.64 -16.48
C ASN A 250 12.01 -2.11 -15.25
N GLN A 251 11.29 -1.69 -14.21
CA GLN A 251 11.85 -1.29 -12.92
C GLN A 251 11.86 -2.47 -11.92
N GLY A 252 11.58 -3.69 -12.39
CA GLY A 252 11.59 -4.90 -11.58
C GLY A 252 10.34 -5.12 -10.75
N VAL A 253 9.32 -4.27 -10.85
CA VAL A 253 8.08 -4.40 -10.06
C VAL A 253 7.22 -5.51 -10.65
N GLY A 254 6.85 -6.47 -9.81
CA GLY A 254 6.07 -7.65 -10.20
C GLY A 254 4.71 -7.75 -9.53
N GLY A 255 4.39 -6.92 -8.53
CA GLY A 255 3.14 -7.02 -7.79
C GLY A 255 2.77 -5.81 -6.96
N ILE A 256 1.61 -5.89 -6.33
CA ILE A 256 1.04 -4.94 -5.37
C ILE A 256 0.69 -5.72 -4.11
N LEU A 257 1.18 -5.29 -2.95
CA LEU A 257 0.94 -5.89 -1.65
C LEU A 257 -0.17 -5.12 -0.93
N GLY A 258 -1.35 -5.75 -0.79
CA GLY A 258 -2.58 -5.10 -0.33
C GLY A 258 -2.97 -5.39 1.12
N LEU A 259 -4.13 -4.85 1.51
CA LEU A 259 -4.71 -4.97 2.85
C LEU A 259 -5.05 -6.42 3.25
N ASP A 260 -5.35 -7.32 2.31
CA ASP A 260 -5.57 -8.75 2.57
C ASP A 260 -4.36 -9.46 3.20
N VAL A 261 -3.16 -8.91 3.05
CA VAL A 261 -1.96 -9.29 3.81
C VAL A 261 -1.89 -8.53 5.12
N PHE A 262 -2.03 -7.20 5.08
CA PHE A 262 -1.81 -6.37 6.27
C PHE A 262 -2.81 -6.66 7.39
N THR A 263 -4.06 -6.95 7.06
CA THR A 263 -5.13 -7.30 8.02
C THR A 263 -4.99 -8.70 8.63
N ARG A 264 -4.03 -9.52 8.18
CA ARG A 264 -3.63 -10.77 8.87
C ARG A 264 -2.73 -10.51 10.07
N CYS A 265 -2.25 -9.28 10.21
CA CYS A 265 -1.39 -8.82 11.29
C CYS A 265 -2.24 -8.06 12.31
N LYS A 266 -1.77 -7.97 13.55
CA LYS A 266 -2.32 -7.06 14.56
C LYS A 266 -1.99 -5.61 14.23
N ALA A 267 -0.80 -5.38 13.68
CA ALA A 267 -0.36 -4.08 13.24
C ALA A 267 0.61 -4.17 12.07
N ILE A 268 0.77 -3.07 11.34
CA ILE A 268 1.90 -2.85 10.43
C ILE A 268 2.62 -1.56 10.80
N ARG A 269 3.95 -1.57 10.72
CA ARG A 269 4.80 -0.42 11.00
C ARG A 269 5.66 -0.08 9.80
N ILE A 270 5.51 1.14 9.30
CA ILE A 270 6.17 1.67 8.12
C ILE A 270 7.12 2.79 8.57
N THR A 271 8.42 2.57 8.43
CA THR A 271 9.44 3.59 8.70
C THR A 271 9.84 4.24 7.38
N LEU A 272 9.53 5.54 7.25
CA LEU A 272 9.63 6.31 6.00
C LEU A 272 10.89 7.19 5.96
N GLN A 273 11.46 7.51 7.12
CA GLN A 273 12.67 8.31 7.27
C GLN A 273 13.76 7.55 8.04
N GLY A 274 14.99 8.05 8.01
CA GLY A 274 16.15 7.43 8.66
C GLY A 274 17.11 6.76 7.66
N ARG A 275 18.09 6.02 8.20
CA ARG A 275 19.10 5.31 7.38
C ARG A 275 18.48 4.20 6.55
N GLU A 276 17.49 3.52 7.12
CA GLU A 276 16.77 2.44 6.46
C GLU A 276 15.29 2.75 6.53
N ARG A 277 14.61 2.57 5.39
CA ARG A 277 13.16 2.60 5.31
C ARG A 277 12.68 1.16 5.38
N THR A 278 11.75 0.86 6.27
CA THR A 278 11.38 -0.53 6.53
C THR A 278 9.88 -0.72 6.66
N LEU A 279 9.39 -1.85 6.19
CA LEU A 279 8.06 -2.37 6.48
C LEU A 279 8.19 -3.52 7.50
N SER A 280 7.44 -3.45 8.59
CA SER A 280 7.34 -4.50 9.59
C SER A 280 5.90 -4.97 9.74
N LEU A 281 5.70 -6.29 9.74
CA LEU A 281 4.43 -6.96 10.02
C LEU A 281 4.46 -7.49 11.46
N LEU A 282 3.38 -7.27 12.21
CA LEU A 282 3.31 -7.60 13.64
C LEU A 282 2.12 -8.51 13.93
N ALA A 283 2.35 -9.69 14.50
CA ALA A 283 1.31 -10.69 14.79
C ALA A 283 1.34 -11.18 16.24
#